data_AF-A0A0F9DAS8-F1
#
_entry.id   AF-A0A0F9DAS8-F1
#
_cell.length_a   1.000
_cell.length_b   1.000
_cell.length_c   1.000
_cell.angle_alpha   90.00
_cell.angle_beta   90.00
_cell.angle_gamma   90.00
#
_symmetry.space_group_name_H-M   'P 1'
#
loop_
_entity.id
_entity.type
_entity.pdbx_description
1 polymer ?
#
loop_
_entity_poly.entity_id
_entity_poly.type
_entity_poly.pdbx_seq_one_letter_code
_entity_poly.pdbx_strand_id
1 'polypeptide(L)'
;MSKSAAKTETKQEAKPAAAEEKSVAALSKAQTTAVGKLATVSARIRYLDSEGFSRSDITKLIPNASGGQLRYQHVRNVLITPVGKAK
;
A
#
# COMPACT_ATOMS: atom_id res chain seq x y z
N MET A 1 -9.76 20.93 -42.97
CA MET A 1 -10.44 21.27 -41.72
C MET A 1 -9.46 21.15 -40.58
N SER A 2 -9.05 22.29 -40.01
CA SER A 2 -8.14 22.39 -38.88
C SER A 2 -8.93 22.37 -37.57
N LYS A 3 -8.46 21.62 -36.57
CA LYS A 3 -8.32 22.06 -35.17
C LYS A 3 -7.62 20.99 -34.32
N SER A 4 -6.43 21.37 -33.86
CA SER A 4 -5.66 20.80 -32.77
C SER A 4 -6.41 20.83 -31.44
N ALA A 5 -6.07 19.90 -30.54
CA ALA A 5 -6.06 20.15 -29.10
C ALA A 5 -5.00 19.27 -28.42
N ALA A 6 -3.83 19.86 -28.20
CA ALA A 6 -2.89 19.42 -27.17
C ALA A 6 -3.39 19.89 -25.80
N LYS A 7 -3.23 19.08 -24.76
CA LYS A 7 -3.10 19.59 -23.40
C LYS A 7 -2.14 18.75 -22.58
N THR A 8 -1.14 19.49 -22.10
CA THR A 8 0.09 19.13 -21.41
C THR A 8 -0.14 18.95 -19.90
N GLU A 9 0.55 17.96 -19.32
CA GLU A 9 1.19 17.86 -17.99
C GLU A 9 0.53 18.45 -16.72
N THR A 10 0.56 17.70 -15.62
CA THR A 10 1.29 18.15 -14.41
C THR A 10 1.76 16.95 -13.55
N LYS A 11 3.08 16.97 -13.36
CA LYS A 11 3.99 16.22 -12.49
C LYS A 11 3.60 16.23 -11.01
N GLN A 12 3.80 15.11 -10.32
CA GLN A 12 4.34 15.12 -8.96
C GLN A 12 5.25 13.91 -8.77
N GLU A 13 6.54 14.14 -9.03
CA GLU A 13 7.61 13.36 -8.46
C GLU A 13 7.78 13.76 -6.99
N ALA A 14 7.80 12.77 -6.11
CA ALA A 14 8.72 12.72 -4.98
C ALA A 14 9.03 11.25 -4.66
N LYS A 15 10.10 10.75 -5.29
CA LYS A 15 10.93 9.64 -4.80
C LYS A 15 11.84 10.24 -3.72
N PRO A 16 12.03 9.63 -2.54
CA PRO A 16 13.19 8.74 -2.33
C PRO A 16 12.76 7.55 -1.43
N ALA A 17 13.46 6.44 -1.29
CA ALA A 17 14.87 6.16 -1.38
C ALA A 17 15.01 4.70 -1.84
N ALA A 18 16.27 4.32 -2.08
CA ALA A 18 16.70 2.94 -2.28
C ALA A 18 15.78 1.92 -1.61
N ALA A 19 15.11 1.11 -2.43
CA ALA A 19 14.67 -0.19 -2.00
C ALA A 19 15.94 -0.97 -1.69
N GLU A 20 16.48 -0.78 -0.48
CA GLU A 20 17.17 -1.86 0.19
C GLU A 20 16.22 -3.04 0.09
N GLU A 21 16.63 -4.06 -0.66
CA GLU A 21 15.97 -5.35 -0.71
C GLU A 21 16.01 -5.94 0.69
N LYS A 22 15.14 -5.44 1.57
CA LYS A 22 14.92 -5.99 2.89
C LYS A 22 14.20 -7.30 2.67
N SER A 23 15.02 -8.33 2.51
CA SER A 23 14.69 -9.75 2.62
C SER A 23 13.67 -9.96 3.74
N VAL A 24 12.39 -9.94 3.39
CA VAL A 24 11.21 -10.08 4.29
C VAL A 24 11.54 -9.71 5.74
N ALA A 25 11.99 -8.47 5.97
CA ALA A 25 12.42 -8.07 7.29
C ALA A 25 11.19 -8.15 8.20
N ALA A 26 11.27 -9.00 9.23
CA ALA A 26 10.24 -9.13 10.22
C ALA A 26 9.84 -7.73 10.72
N LEU A 27 8.53 -7.51 10.94
CA LEU A 27 8.03 -6.23 11.44
C LEU A 27 8.79 -5.82 12.71
N SER A 28 9.17 -4.55 12.79
CA SER A 28 9.71 -4.03 14.03
C SER A 28 8.66 -4.11 15.15
N LYS A 29 9.10 -4.02 16.42
CA LYS A 29 8.16 -4.01 17.56
C LYS A 29 7.13 -2.88 17.43
N ALA A 30 7.58 -1.69 17.03
CA ALA A 30 6.70 -0.53 16.83
C ALA A 30 5.68 -0.77 15.71
N GLN A 31 6.13 -1.29 14.57
CA GLN A 31 5.25 -1.61 13.43
C GLN A 31 4.24 -2.70 13.79
N THR A 32 4.66 -3.72 14.55
CA THR A 32 3.77 -4.78 15.04
C THR A 32 2.67 -4.21 15.93
N THR A 33 3.02 -3.31 16.85
CA THR A 33 2.04 -2.61 17.70
C THR A 33 1.11 -1.73 16.87
N ALA A 34 1.61 -1.00 15.88
CA ALA A 34 0.79 -0.17 15.00
C ALA A 34 -0.21 -1.03 14.20
N VAL A 35 0.25 -2.10 13.56
CA VAL A 35 -0.60 -3.06 12.83
C VAL A 35 -1.65 -3.68 13.75
N GLY A 36 -1.29 -4.03 14.99
CA GLY A 36 -2.22 -4.58 15.98
C GLY A 36 -3.34 -3.61 16.40
N LYS A 37 -3.09 -2.31 16.40
CA LYS A 37 -4.10 -1.27 16.70
C LYS A 37 -5.10 -1.06 15.56
N LEU A 38 -4.74 -1.44 14.34
CA LEU A 38 -5.59 -1.25 13.17
C LEU A 38 -6.62 -2.37 13.09
N ALA A 39 -7.90 -2.01 13.16
CA ALA A 39 -9.01 -2.96 13.18
C ALA A 39 -9.19 -3.69 11.84
N THR A 40 -9.01 -2.99 10.72
CA THR A 40 -9.29 -3.55 9.38
C THR A 40 -8.01 -3.96 8.66
N VAL A 41 -8.12 -5.04 7.88
CA VAL A 41 -7.05 -5.50 6.98
C VAL A 41 -6.65 -4.40 6.01
N SER A 42 -7.61 -3.64 5.49
CA SER A 42 -7.36 -2.53 4.57
C SER A 42 -6.53 -1.41 5.20
N ALA A 43 -6.76 -1.09 6.48
CA ALA A 43 -5.94 -0.10 7.18
C ALA A 43 -4.51 -0.61 7.40
N ARG A 44 -4.35 -1.88 7.78
CA ARG A 44 -3.03 -2.52 7.93
C ARG A 44 -2.22 -2.50 6.63
N ILE A 45 -2.87 -2.82 5.50
CA ILE A 45 -2.25 -2.78 4.17
C ILE A 45 -1.73 -1.38 3.85
N ARG A 46 -2.54 -0.35 4.03
CA ARG A 46 -2.15 1.05 3.74
C ARG A 46 -1.04 1.53 4.65
N TYR A 47 -1.06 1.13 5.92
CA TYR A 47 0.02 1.42 6.86
C TYR A 47 1.35 0.81 6.38
N LEU A 48 1.36 -0.49 6.07
CA LEU A 48 2.58 -1.15 5.60
C LEU A 48 3.06 -0.61 4.23
N ASP A 49 2.16 -0.25 3.33
CA ASP A 49 2.51 0.41 2.07
C ASP A 49 3.16 1.79 2.33
N SER A 50 2.64 2.57 3.28
CA SER A 50 3.24 3.85 3.68
C SER A 50 4.60 3.71 4.37
N GLU A 51 4.86 2.58 5.00
CA GLU A 51 6.15 2.20 5.58
C GLU A 51 7.15 1.68 4.54
N GLY A 52 6.74 1.60 3.26
CA GLY A 52 7.59 1.20 2.13
C GLY A 52 7.67 -0.29 1.87
N PHE A 53 6.79 -1.11 2.46
CA PHE A 53 6.75 -2.54 2.17
C PHE A 53 6.21 -2.82 0.77
N SER A 54 6.80 -3.79 0.09
CA SER A 54 6.28 -4.25 -1.19
C SER A 54 4.93 -4.96 -1.02
N ARG A 55 4.09 -4.95 -2.06
CA ARG A 55 2.79 -5.64 -2.06
C ARG A 55 2.94 -7.13 -1.73
N SER A 56 4.00 -7.77 -2.22
CA SER A 56 4.33 -9.16 -1.91
C SER A 56 4.70 -9.37 -0.45
N ASP A 57 5.39 -8.42 0.18
CA ASP A 57 5.75 -8.55 1.60
C ASP A 57 4.52 -8.35 2.48
N ILE A 58 3.65 -7.38 2.13
CA ILE A 58 2.37 -7.18 2.83
C ILE A 58 1.54 -8.46 2.87
N THR A 59 1.50 -9.25 1.78
CA THR A 59 0.77 -10.53 1.77
C THR A 59 1.34 -11.58 2.73
N LYS A 60 2.64 -11.52 3.04
CA LYS A 60 3.30 -12.43 3.98
C LYS A 60 3.17 -11.93 5.43
N LEU A 61 3.19 -10.62 5.62
CA LEU A 61 3.15 -9.97 6.93
C LEU A 61 1.76 -9.95 7.56
N ILE A 62 0.70 -10.14 6.75
CA ILE A 62 -0.70 -10.23 7.22
C ILE A 62 -1.25 -11.64 6.88
N PRO A 63 -0.82 -12.69 7.58
CA PRO A 63 -1.23 -14.07 7.27
C PRO A 63 -2.68 -14.38 7.63
N ASN A 64 -3.34 -13.55 8.45
CA ASN A 64 -4.67 -13.83 9.02
C ASN A 64 -5.73 -12.81 8.57
N ALA A 65 -5.89 -12.61 7.27
CA ALA A 65 -6.96 -11.79 6.74
C ALA A 65 -8.24 -12.63 6.63
N SER A 66 -9.18 -12.45 7.57
CA SER A 66 -10.50 -13.09 7.55
C SER A 66 -10.48 -14.63 7.46
N GLY A 67 -9.61 -15.27 8.24
CA GLY A 67 -9.56 -16.74 8.33
C GLY A 67 -8.69 -17.43 7.28
N GLY A 68 -7.94 -16.69 6.48
CA GLY A 68 -6.99 -17.25 5.52
C GLY A 68 -5.88 -16.29 5.13
N GLN A 69 -5.02 -16.76 4.22
CA GLN A 69 -3.90 -15.97 3.70
C GLN A 69 -4.39 -14.79 2.85
N LEU A 70 -3.80 -13.62 3.09
CA LEU A 70 -4.08 -12.43 2.31
C LEU A 70 -3.62 -12.59 0.86
N ARG A 71 -4.56 -12.50 -0.10
CA ARG A 71 -4.26 -12.59 -1.53
C ARG A 71 -3.68 -11.28 -2.06
N TYR A 72 -2.71 -11.38 -2.97
CA TYR A 72 -2.09 -10.23 -3.64
C TYR A 72 -3.12 -9.28 -4.27
N GLN A 73 -4.17 -9.84 -4.91
CA GLN A 73 -5.22 -9.04 -5.52
C GLN A 73 -5.94 -8.13 -4.51
N HIS A 74 -6.11 -8.58 -3.27
CA HIS A 74 -6.74 -7.77 -2.23
C HIS A 74 -5.87 -6.58 -1.86
N VAL A 75 -4.56 -6.79 -1.67
CA VAL A 75 -3.59 -5.71 -1.45
C VAL A 75 -3.67 -4.68 -2.57
N ARG A 76 -3.61 -5.14 -3.82
CA ARG A 76 -3.73 -4.27 -5.00
C ARG A 76 -5.02 -3.46 -5.00
N ASN A 77 -6.16 -4.11 -4.75
CA ASN A 77 -7.47 -3.45 -4.74
C ASN A 77 -7.55 -2.38 -3.65
N VAL A 78 -7.04 -2.67 -2.45
CA VAL A 78 -7.05 -1.72 -1.32
C VAL A 78 -6.24 -0.47 -1.65
N LEU A 79 -5.07 -0.62 -2.29
CA LEU A 79 -4.18 0.50 -2.61
C LEU A 79 -4.66 1.35 -3.78
N ILE A 80 -5.37 0.77 -4.74
CA ILE A 80 -5.94 1.50 -5.88
C ILE A 80 -7.26 2.20 -5.49
N THR A 81 -8.03 1.61 -4.58
CA THR A 81 -9.33 2.16 -4.18
C THR A 81 -9.12 3.38 -3.25
N PRO A 82 -9.58 4.58 -3.61
CA PRO A 82 -9.49 5.73 -2.71
C PRO A 82 -10.37 5.50 -1.48
N VAL A 83 -9.91 5.97 -0.30
CA VAL A 83 -10.84 6.15 0.82
C VAL A 83 -11.70 7.35 0.46
N GLY A 84 -12.99 7.13 0.25
CA GLY A 84 -13.91 8.19 -0.14
C GLY A 84 -13.82 9.38 0.83
N LYS A 85 -14.01 10.60 0.31
CA LYS A 85 -14.24 11.75 1.18
C LYS A 85 -15.46 11.43 2.04
N ALA A 86 -15.33 11.55 3.36
CA ALA A 86 -16.48 11.51 4.25
C ALA A 86 -17.55 12.45 3.65
N LYS A 87 -18.74 11.89 3.41
CA LYS A 87 -19.90 12.70 3.00
C LYS A 87 -20.28 13.65 4.12
#